data_AF-A0AAD9HW30-F1
#
_entry.id   AF-A0AAD9HW30-F1
#
_cell.length_a   1.000
_cell.length_b   1.000
_cell.length_c   1.000
_cell.angle_alpha   90.00
_cell.angle_beta   90.00
_cell.angle_gamma   90.00
#
_symmetry.space_group_name_H-M   'P 1'
#
loop_
_entity.id
_entity.type
_entity.pdbx_description
1 polymer ?
#
loop_
_entity_poly.entity_id
_entity_poly.type
_entity_poly.pdbx_seq_one_letter_code
_entity_poly.pdbx_strand_id
1 'polypeptide(L)'
;MKLFEATAFIAASSLAHSLHDHSVHQQAPDHTHQHNKAVDNASYVNGDGITGDAHEEHPWTHSTPCVLGSTGEELCVFADADFAQGRGIALVTTRERANYLATKSAFTDPQSVSRLNQEDLVVNIPHKYEVSEVKGKGMGMVATDFIWRGEQILVNTASLMVDYRAFESLEDDEHKELQARAADALPEAHRAALLRLSTHVETNLLPCPLF
;
A
#
# COMPACT_ATOMS: atom_id res chain seq x y z
N MET A 1 -3.09 -24.32 -10.14
CA MET A 1 -3.53 -22.93 -10.45
C MET A 1 -4.40 -22.48 -9.29
N LYS A 2 -3.79 -21.95 -8.22
CA LYS A 2 -4.51 -21.50 -7.02
C LYS A 2 -4.78 -20.00 -7.18
N LEU A 3 -6.05 -19.65 -7.01
CA LEU A 3 -6.60 -18.30 -7.16
C LEU A 3 -6.01 -17.37 -6.10
N PHE A 4 -5.69 -16.14 -6.50
CA PHE A 4 -5.43 -15.03 -5.58
C PHE A 4 -6.73 -14.73 -4.81
N GLU A 5 -6.75 -14.95 -3.50
CA GLU A 5 -7.76 -14.34 -2.62
C GLU A 5 -7.32 -12.92 -2.29
N ALA A 6 -8.14 -11.95 -2.67
CA ALA A 6 -7.99 -10.56 -2.25
C ALA A 6 -8.54 -10.43 -0.82
N THR A 7 -7.72 -10.77 0.16
CA THR A 7 -8.10 -10.63 1.57
C THR A 7 -7.60 -9.29 2.09
N ALA A 8 -8.51 -8.34 2.27
CA ALA A 8 -8.26 -7.15 3.06
C ALA A 8 -8.35 -7.54 4.55
N PHE A 9 -7.20 -7.78 5.20
CA PHE A 9 -7.13 -7.91 6.65
C PHE A 9 -6.68 -6.58 7.27
N ILE A 10 -7.50 -6.06 8.19
CA ILE A 10 -7.16 -4.92 9.04
C ILE A 10 -6.36 -5.49 10.23
N ALA A 11 -5.05 -5.31 10.24
CA ALA A 11 -4.23 -5.59 11.42
C ALA A 11 -4.25 -4.36 12.35
N ALA A 12 -4.98 -4.47 13.46
CA ALA A 12 -4.81 -3.56 14.60
C ALA A 12 -3.72 -4.13 15.52
N SER A 13 -2.62 -3.42 15.69
CA SER A 13 -1.68 -3.66 16.79
C SER A 13 -1.52 -2.36 17.59
N SER A 14 -2.04 -2.40 18.80
CA SER A 14 -1.92 -1.36 19.82
C SER A 14 -0.69 -1.66 20.68
N LEU A 15 0.29 -0.76 20.67
CA LEU A 15 1.22 -0.61 21.79
C LEU A 15 1.57 0.88 21.94
N ALA A 16 0.74 1.57 22.73
CA ALA A 16 1.13 2.81 23.40
C ALA A 16 1.83 2.45 24.71
N HIS A 17 3.07 2.90 24.91
CA HIS A 17 3.62 3.08 26.25
C HIS A 17 4.01 4.55 26.45
N SER A 18 3.42 5.08 27.52
CA SER A 18 3.41 6.47 27.95
C SER A 18 4.75 6.91 28.54
N LEU A 19 5.19 8.07 28.05
CA LEU A 19 5.76 9.24 28.75
C LEU A 19 6.26 9.04 30.20
N HIS A 20 7.51 9.47 30.43
CA HIS A 20 7.88 10.20 31.64
C HIS A 20 8.46 11.55 31.25
N ASP A 21 7.78 12.58 31.72
CA ASP A 21 8.09 14.00 31.63
C ASP A 21 9.05 14.37 32.78
N HIS A 22 10.12 15.10 32.48
CA HIS A 22 10.86 15.85 33.50
C HIS A 22 11.41 17.14 32.88
N SER A 23 10.63 18.20 33.10
CA SER A 23 10.97 19.59 32.81
C SER A 23 12.12 20.07 33.70
N VAL A 24 13.17 20.66 33.10
CA VAL A 24 14.11 21.58 33.78
C VAL A 24 14.40 22.78 32.87
N HIS A 25 14.31 23.94 33.48
CA HIS A 25 14.49 25.29 32.96
C HIS A 25 15.93 25.62 32.49
N GLN A 26 16.00 26.48 31.47
CA GLN A 26 16.87 27.66 31.32
C GLN A 26 18.25 27.59 30.65
N GLN A 27 18.38 28.57 29.73
CA GLN A 27 19.55 29.35 29.30
C GLN A 27 20.58 28.74 28.32
N ALA A 28 20.60 29.33 27.12
CA ALA A 28 21.69 29.26 26.16
C ALA A 28 22.98 29.93 26.68
N PRO A 29 24.14 29.45 26.23
CA PRO A 29 25.17 30.37 25.76
C PRO A 29 25.82 29.96 24.42
N ASP A 30 26.07 30.99 23.63
CA ASP A 30 26.93 31.08 22.46
C ASP A 30 28.39 30.73 22.82
N HIS A 31 28.97 29.73 22.16
CA HIS A 31 30.43 29.56 22.07
C HIS A 31 30.85 28.87 20.77
N THR A 32 31.43 29.69 19.89
CA THR A 32 32.27 29.34 18.74
C THR A 32 33.42 28.41 19.14
N HIS A 33 33.61 27.27 18.43
CA HIS A 33 34.92 26.62 18.29
C HIS A 33 35.01 25.78 17.00
N GLN A 34 35.91 26.18 16.10
CA GLN A 34 36.42 25.41 14.97
C GLN A 34 37.35 24.28 15.44
N HIS A 35 37.20 23.07 14.90
CA HIS A 35 38.34 22.24 14.49
C HIS A 35 37.97 21.10 13.51
N ASN A 36 38.41 21.26 12.27
CA ASN A 36 38.98 20.32 11.30
C ASN A 36 38.50 18.85 11.13
N LYS A 37 38.07 18.58 9.88
CA LYS A 37 38.42 17.48 8.95
C LYS A 37 38.17 16.02 9.36
N ALA A 38 37.29 15.38 8.60
CA ALA A 38 37.65 14.19 7.80
C ALA A 38 36.72 14.12 6.57
N VAL A 39 37.34 14.07 5.40
CA VAL A 39 36.74 13.86 4.08
C VAL A 39 37.06 12.42 3.74
N ASP A 40 36.06 11.55 3.65
CA ASP A 40 36.23 10.21 3.07
C ASP A 40 35.34 10.09 1.83
N ASN A 41 35.92 10.54 0.72
CA ASN A 41 35.44 10.35 -0.63
C ASN A 41 36.07 9.04 -1.14
N ALA A 42 35.34 7.93 -1.11
CA ALA A 42 35.81 6.66 -1.65
C ALA A 42 35.18 6.40 -3.03
N SER A 43 35.82 6.95 -4.05
CA SER A 43 35.69 6.54 -5.44
C SER A 43 36.32 5.16 -5.66
N TYR A 44 35.59 4.22 -6.26
CA TYR A 44 36.15 3.01 -6.87
C TYR A 44 35.88 3.02 -8.39
N VAL A 45 36.97 3.04 -9.16
CA VAL A 45 37.08 2.70 -10.60
C VAL A 45 38.31 1.77 -10.66
N ASN A 46 38.40 0.63 -11.36
CA ASN A 46 38.04 0.26 -12.73
C ASN A 46 37.97 -1.28 -12.85
N GLY A 47 37.35 -1.81 -13.92
CA GLY A 47 37.68 -3.16 -14.43
C GLY A 47 36.67 -3.73 -15.43
N ASP A 48 36.98 -3.59 -16.72
CA ASP A 48 36.33 -4.12 -17.92
C ASP A 48 35.59 -5.47 -17.81
N GLY A 49 34.36 -5.51 -18.31
CA GLY A 49 33.62 -6.74 -18.59
C GLY A 49 32.15 -6.45 -18.83
N ILE A 50 31.69 -6.65 -20.07
CA ILE A 50 30.31 -6.48 -20.57
C ILE A 50 29.24 -6.77 -19.49
N THR A 51 28.72 -5.73 -18.85
CA THR A 51 27.45 -5.81 -18.12
C THR A 51 26.38 -5.29 -19.05
N GLY A 52 25.89 -6.19 -19.91
CA GLY A 52 24.51 -6.08 -20.38
C GLY A 52 23.60 -6.39 -19.20
N ASP A 53 23.56 -5.50 -18.20
CA ASP A 53 22.44 -5.44 -17.28
C ASP A 53 21.59 -4.30 -17.84
N ALA A 54 20.78 -4.64 -18.84
CA ALA A 54 19.64 -3.82 -19.15
C ALA A 54 18.90 -3.71 -17.81
N HIS A 55 18.93 -2.54 -17.19
CA HIS A 55 17.86 -2.15 -16.30
C HIS A 55 16.59 -2.44 -17.11
N GLU A 56 15.96 -3.58 -16.88
CA GLU A 56 14.61 -3.81 -17.37
C GLU A 56 13.86 -2.58 -16.88
N GLU A 57 13.29 -1.81 -17.81
CA GLU A 57 12.42 -0.70 -17.47
C GLU A 57 11.13 -1.36 -16.95
N HIS A 58 11.17 -1.82 -15.71
CA HIS A 58 10.02 -2.39 -15.03
C HIS A 58 9.06 -1.23 -14.70
N PRO A 59 7.73 -1.44 -14.73
CA PRO A 59 6.76 -0.37 -14.40
C PRO A 59 6.78 0.02 -12.92
N TRP A 60 7.59 -0.64 -12.08
CA TRP A 60 7.63 -0.39 -10.65
C TRP A 60 8.34 0.93 -10.36
N THR A 61 7.56 1.95 -10.01
CA THR A 61 8.07 3.25 -9.56
C THR A 61 8.75 3.16 -8.18
N HIS A 62 8.41 2.14 -7.39
CA HIS A 62 8.99 1.92 -6.06
C HIS A 62 9.10 0.43 -5.72
N SER A 63 10.15 0.05 -4.99
CA SER A 63 10.27 -1.27 -4.38
C SER A 63 11.02 -1.21 -3.05
N THR A 64 10.68 -2.08 -2.11
CA THR A 64 11.35 -2.15 -0.79
C THR A 64 12.38 -3.28 -0.75
N PRO A 65 13.30 -3.27 0.25
CA PRO A 65 14.02 -4.47 0.63
C PRO A 65 13.06 -5.65 0.86
N CYS A 66 13.49 -6.84 0.48
CA CYS A 66 12.72 -8.07 0.60
C CYS A 66 12.92 -8.72 1.97
N VAL A 67 11.94 -9.52 2.38
CA VAL A 67 12.01 -10.39 3.55
C VAL A 67 12.11 -11.84 3.07
N LEU A 68 13.06 -12.59 3.61
CA LEU A 68 13.26 -14.01 3.28
C LEU A 68 12.28 -14.86 4.08
N GLY A 69 11.33 -15.50 3.41
CA GLY A 69 10.41 -16.43 4.05
C GLY A 69 11.06 -17.75 4.42
N SER A 70 10.42 -18.46 5.36
CA SER A 70 10.83 -19.78 5.85
C SER A 70 10.92 -20.86 4.76
N THR A 71 10.26 -20.66 3.62
CA THR A 71 10.32 -21.54 2.44
C THR A 71 11.53 -21.24 1.53
N GLY A 72 12.29 -20.19 1.83
CA GLY A 72 13.44 -19.73 1.04
C GLY A 72 13.09 -18.73 -0.08
N GLU A 73 11.82 -18.32 -0.19
CA GLU A 73 11.39 -17.31 -1.16
C GLU A 73 11.43 -15.90 -0.54
N GLU A 74 11.90 -14.92 -1.31
CA GLU A 74 11.94 -13.52 -0.89
C GLU A 74 10.69 -12.76 -1.33
N LEU A 75 10.00 -12.13 -0.38
CA LEU A 75 8.82 -11.31 -0.62
C LEU A 75 9.18 -9.83 -0.43
N CYS A 76 8.81 -9.00 -1.39
CA CYS A 76 9.08 -7.56 -1.38
C CYS A 76 7.82 -6.78 -1.74
N VAL A 77 7.82 -5.48 -1.44
CA VAL A 77 6.83 -4.56 -1.99
C VAL A 77 7.28 -4.10 -3.37
N PHE A 78 6.37 -4.15 -4.35
CA PHE A 78 6.50 -3.54 -5.66
C PHE A 78 5.30 -2.62 -5.87
N ALA A 79 5.54 -1.35 -6.15
CA ALA A 79 4.48 -0.38 -6.36
C ALA A 79 4.68 0.39 -7.66
N ASP A 80 3.57 0.71 -8.31
CA ASP A 80 3.49 1.60 -9.46
C ASP A 80 2.54 2.72 -9.06
N ALA A 81 3.10 3.92 -8.86
CA ALA A 81 2.37 5.12 -8.45
C ALA A 81 1.55 5.72 -9.60
N ASP A 82 1.92 5.44 -10.86
CA ASP A 82 1.29 5.98 -12.05
C ASP A 82 0.15 5.08 -12.57
N PHE A 83 0.05 3.86 -12.05
CA PHE A 83 -0.99 2.89 -12.38
C PHE A 83 -2.41 3.48 -12.32
N ALA A 84 -3.21 3.17 -13.34
CA ALA A 84 -4.60 3.60 -13.47
C ALA A 84 -4.80 5.13 -13.26
N GLN A 85 -4.06 5.94 -14.03
CA GLN A 85 -4.09 7.41 -14.02
C GLN A 85 -3.62 8.03 -12.69
N GLY A 86 -2.51 7.51 -12.15
CA GLY A 86 -1.94 8.05 -10.90
C GLY A 86 -2.70 7.64 -9.64
N ARG A 87 -3.64 6.69 -9.75
CA ARG A 87 -4.29 6.08 -8.58
C ARG A 87 -3.30 5.23 -7.81
N GLY A 88 -2.45 4.51 -8.53
CA GLY A 88 -1.42 3.64 -7.98
C GLY A 88 -1.91 2.27 -7.52
N ILE A 89 -0.96 1.34 -7.44
CA ILE A 89 -1.13 -0.03 -6.93
C ILE A 89 0.14 -0.48 -6.20
N ALA A 90 -0.01 -1.28 -5.16
CA ALA A 90 1.09 -1.94 -4.47
C ALA A 90 0.88 -3.46 -4.41
N LEU A 91 1.97 -4.21 -4.55
CA LEU A 91 2.02 -5.67 -4.55
C LEU A 91 3.01 -6.15 -3.51
N VAL A 92 2.63 -7.08 -2.64
CA VAL A 92 3.55 -7.84 -1.79
C VAL A 92 3.73 -9.21 -2.42
N THR A 93 4.84 -9.46 -3.11
CA THR A 93 5.06 -10.71 -3.84
C THR A 93 6.54 -10.96 -4.12
N THR A 94 6.86 -12.06 -4.81
CA THR A 94 8.23 -12.34 -5.27
C THR A 94 8.54 -11.53 -6.52
N ARG A 95 9.83 -11.21 -6.73
CA ARG A 95 10.29 -10.47 -7.92
C ARG A 95 9.83 -11.10 -9.24
N GLU A 96 9.96 -12.42 -9.36
CA GLU A 96 9.52 -13.15 -10.56
C GLU A 96 8.03 -12.90 -10.88
N ARG A 97 7.18 -12.90 -9.86
CA ARG A 97 5.74 -12.67 -10.04
C ARG A 97 5.39 -11.22 -10.29
N ALA A 98 6.09 -10.29 -9.65
CA ALA A 98 5.99 -8.88 -9.99
C ALA A 98 6.32 -8.69 -11.48
N ASN A 99 7.47 -9.17 -11.95
CA ASN A 99 7.85 -9.05 -13.36
C ASN A 99 6.84 -9.72 -14.30
N TYR A 100 6.30 -10.90 -13.93
CA TYR A 100 5.21 -11.52 -14.69
C TYR A 100 3.94 -10.66 -14.76
N LEU A 101 3.52 -10.04 -13.65
CA LEU A 101 2.36 -9.14 -13.61
C LEU A 101 2.58 -7.88 -14.43
N ALA A 102 3.79 -7.32 -14.42
CA ALA A 102 4.19 -6.19 -15.24
C ALA A 102 4.02 -6.44 -16.75
N THR A 103 4.00 -7.70 -17.21
CA THR A 103 3.73 -8.04 -18.62
C THR A 103 2.25 -7.99 -19.01
N LYS A 104 1.32 -7.87 -18.04
CA LYS A 104 -0.12 -7.93 -18.30
C LYS A 104 -0.64 -6.62 -18.87
N SER A 105 -1.72 -6.71 -19.65
CA SER A 105 -2.33 -5.55 -20.31
C SER A 105 -2.69 -4.44 -19.34
N ALA A 106 -3.03 -4.76 -18.08
CA ALA A 106 -3.27 -3.76 -17.05
C ALA A 106 -2.08 -2.80 -16.82
N PHE A 107 -0.86 -3.26 -17.05
CA PHE A 107 0.39 -2.50 -16.87
C PHE A 107 1.00 -2.07 -18.20
N THR A 108 0.77 -2.81 -19.29
CA THR A 108 1.37 -2.54 -20.60
C THR A 108 0.48 -1.73 -21.54
N ASP A 109 -0.82 -1.69 -21.31
CA ASP A 109 -1.80 -0.90 -22.06
C ASP A 109 -2.57 0.04 -21.12
N PRO A 110 -2.19 1.33 -21.05
CA PRO A 110 -2.88 2.32 -20.23
C PRO A 110 -4.38 2.45 -20.54
N GLN A 111 -4.82 2.11 -21.76
CA GLN A 111 -6.23 2.19 -22.12
C GLN A 111 -7.06 1.11 -21.42
N SER A 112 -6.46 -0.05 -21.10
CA SER A 112 -7.14 -1.16 -20.45
C SER A 112 -7.65 -0.83 -19.04
N VAL A 113 -7.01 0.13 -18.36
CA VAL A 113 -7.38 0.60 -17.01
C VAL A 113 -7.93 2.03 -17.00
N SER A 114 -7.91 2.74 -18.13
CA SER A 114 -8.27 4.16 -18.24
C SER A 114 -9.73 4.50 -17.89
N ARG A 115 -10.64 3.54 -18.01
CA ARG A 115 -12.06 3.74 -17.68
C ARG A 115 -12.48 3.04 -16.39
N LEU A 116 -11.52 2.50 -15.66
CA LEU A 116 -11.75 1.92 -14.35
C LEU A 116 -11.63 3.04 -13.32
N ASN A 117 -12.18 2.83 -12.11
CA ASN A 117 -12.13 3.81 -11.02
C ASN A 117 -12.90 5.11 -11.30
N GLN A 118 -13.81 5.11 -12.27
CA GLN A 118 -14.69 6.24 -12.60
C GLN A 118 -15.63 6.64 -11.47
N GLU A 119 -15.81 5.75 -10.49
CA GLU A 119 -16.64 5.94 -9.31
C GLU A 119 -15.75 6.11 -8.05
N ASP A 120 -14.45 6.36 -8.22
CA ASP A 120 -13.46 6.48 -7.12
C ASP A 120 -13.09 7.95 -6.84
N LEU A 121 -12.18 8.18 -5.90
CA LEU A 121 -11.69 9.44 -5.29
C LEU A 121 -11.45 10.66 -6.23
N VAL A 122 -11.45 10.47 -7.55
CA VAL A 122 -10.98 11.45 -8.54
C VAL A 122 -12.07 11.85 -9.55
N VAL A 123 -13.18 11.11 -9.68
CA VAL A 123 -14.10 11.30 -10.82
C VAL A 123 -15.50 11.69 -10.37
N ASN A 124 -15.95 12.87 -10.81
CA ASN A 124 -17.26 13.48 -10.53
C ASN A 124 -18.45 12.82 -11.27
N ILE A 125 -18.41 11.51 -11.50
CA ILE A 125 -19.58 10.81 -12.07
C ILE A 125 -20.55 10.51 -10.93
N PRO A 126 -21.82 10.93 -11.02
CA PRO A 126 -22.80 10.65 -9.99
C PRO A 126 -23.04 9.15 -9.88
N HIS A 127 -22.72 8.59 -8.72
CA HIS A 127 -22.98 7.19 -8.40
C HIS A 127 -24.48 6.89 -8.47
N LYS A 128 -24.85 5.77 -9.09
CA LYS A 128 -26.23 5.23 -9.05
C LYS A 128 -26.52 4.46 -7.76
N TYR A 129 -25.74 4.72 -6.72
CA TYR A 129 -25.89 4.13 -5.41
C TYR A 129 -25.50 5.14 -4.34
N GLU A 130 -26.01 4.91 -3.14
CA GLU A 130 -25.56 5.57 -1.92
C GLU A 130 -25.18 4.54 -0.87
N VAL A 131 -24.30 4.93 0.05
CA VAL A 131 -23.96 4.11 1.21
C VAL A 131 -24.97 4.41 2.32
N SER A 132 -25.73 3.41 2.75
CA SER A 132 -26.77 3.55 3.77
C SER A 132 -26.84 2.32 4.68
N GLU A 133 -27.44 2.50 5.86
CA GLU A 133 -27.66 1.39 6.78
C GLU A 133 -28.79 0.49 6.27
N VAL A 134 -28.48 -0.78 6.02
CA VAL A 134 -29.44 -1.80 5.63
C VAL A 134 -29.79 -2.64 6.85
N LYS A 135 -31.06 -2.60 7.26
CA LYS A 135 -31.57 -3.29 8.44
C LYS A 135 -31.13 -4.77 8.48
N GLY A 136 -30.39 -5.12 9.53
CA GLY A 136 -29.88 -6.49 9.74
C GLY A 136 -28.66 -6.88 8.92
N LYS A 137 -28.05 -5.93 8.16
CA LYS A 137 -26.83 -6.15 7.35
C LYS A 137 -25.71 -5.13 7.62
N GLY A 138 -26.00 -4.04 8.34
CA GLY A 138 -25.05 -2.95 8.58
C GLY A 138 -25.01 -1.98 7.40
N MET A 139 -23.85 -1.34 7.18
CA MET A 139 -23.67 -0.44 6.03
C MET A 139 -23.66 -1.22 4.72
N GLY A 140 -24.45 -0.78 3.74
CA GLY A 140 -24.52 -1.35 2.42
C GLY A 140 -24.66 -0.27 1.35
N MET A 141 -24.64 -0.69 0.10
CA MET A 141 -24.89 0.19 -1.05
C MET A 141 -26.32 -0.03 -1.53
N VAL A 142 -27.10 1.05 -1.65
CA VAL A 142 -28.48 1.03 -2.12
C VAL A 142 -28.56 1.83 -3.41
N ALA A 143 -29.18 1.26 -4.44
CA ALA A 143 -29.33 1.94 -5.73
C ALA A 143 -30.21 3.18 -5.58
N THR A 144 -29.76 4.31 -6.12
CA THR A 144 -30.50 5.59 -6.17
C THR A 144 -31.31 5.72 -7.45
N ASP A 145 -30.96 4.94 -8.48
CA ASP A 145 -31.59 4.93 -9.81
C ASP A 145 -31.82 3.50 -10.32
N PHE A 146 -32.59 3.39 -11.41
CA PHE A 146 -32.73 2.13 -12.14
C PHE A 146 -31.40 1.73 -12.80
N ILE A 147 -30.99 0.49 -12.54
CA ILE A 147 -29.83 -0.16 -13.13
C ILE A 147 -30.32 -1.21 -14.13
N TRP A 148 -29.94 -1.08 -15.39
CA TRP A 148 -30.34 -2.02 -16.43
C TRP A 148 -29.54 -3.31 -16.37
N ARG A 149 -30.11 -4.39 -16.91
CA ARG A 149 -29.37 -5.66 -17.02
C ARG A 149 -28.14 -5.47 -17.91
N GLY A 150 -26.97 -5.85 -17.40
CA GLY A 150 -25.69 -5.70 -18.10
C GLY A 150 -25.04 -4.33 -17.92
N GLU A 151 -25.64 -3.42 -17.16
CA GLU A 151 -25.04 -2.13 -16.83
C GLU A 151 -23.92 -2.30 -15.78
N GLN A 152 -22.82 -1.56 -15.97
CA GLN A 152 -21.72 -1.53 -15.01
C GLN A 152 -22.12 -0.70 -13.79
N ILE A 153 -22.09 -1.32 -12.62
CA ILE A 153 -22.44 -0.65 -11.36
C ILE A 153 -21.21 -0.06 -10.67
N LEU A 154 -20.13 -0.84 -10.58
CA LEU A 154 -18.88 -0.44 -9.93
C LEU A 154 -17.73 -1.23 -10.55
N VAL A 155 -16.62 -0.56 -10.84
CA VAL A 155 -15.38 -1.22 -11.22
C VAL A 155 -14.18 -0.44 -10.70
N ASN A 156 -13.44 -1.05 -9.78
CA ASN A 156 -12.25 -0.46 -9.19
C ASN A 156 -11.06 -1.42 -9.30
N THR A 157 -9.87 -0.85 -9.48
CA THR A 157 -8.60 -1.57 -9.41
C THR A 157 -8.21 -1.83 -7.96
N ALA A 158 -7.48 -2.91 -7.71
CA ALA A 158 -6.96 -3.20 -6.37
C ALA A 158 -6.02 -2.07 -5.89
N SER A 159 -6.07 -1.74 -4.61
CA SER A 159 -5.10 -0.84 -3.97
C SER A 159 -3.84 -1.60 -3.59
N LEU A 160 -4.03 -2.74 -2.94
CA LEU A 160 -2.98 -3.62 -2.45
C LEU A 160 -3.31 -5.06 -2.88
N MET A 161 -2.31 -5.79 -3.37
CA MET A 161 -2.41 -7.24 -3.55
C MET A 161 -1.30 -7.92 -2.76
N VAL A 162 -1.67 -8.81 -1.84
CA VAL A 162 -0.72 -9.57 -1.02
C VAL A 162 -0.69 -11.00 -1.54
N ASP A 163 0.49 -11.49 -1.90
CA ASP A 163 0.67 -12.89 -2.25
C ASP A 163 0.44 -13.75 -1.00
N TYR A 164 -0.38 -14.80 -1.14
CA TYR A 164 -0.77 -15.65 -0.03
C TYR A 164 0.43 -16.25 0.73
N ARG A 165 1.56 -16.42 0.04
CA ARG A 165 2.81 -16.89 0.66
C ARG A 165 3.32 -15.98 1.78
N ALA A 166 2.96 -14.70 1.79
CA ALA A 166 3.27 -13.81 2.90
C ALA A 166 2.65 -14.30 4.21
N PHE A 167 1.47 -14.94 4.17
CA PHE A 167 0.82 -15.49 5.35
C PHE A 167 1.34 -16.88 5.74
N GLU A 168 1.90 -17.63 4.80
CA GLU A 168 2.41 -19.00 5.05
C GLU A 168 3.89 -19.01 5.45
N SER A 169 4.68 -18.07 4.94
CA SER A 169 6.15 -18.15 4.99
C SER A 169 6.82 -17.09 5.86
N LEU A 170 6.12 -16.00 6.20
CA LEU A 170 6.64 -14.90 7.04
C LEU A 170 6.05 -14.96 8.44
N GLU A 171 6.76 -14.37 9.40
CA GLU A 171 6.21 -14.10 10.72
C GLU A 171 5.10 -13.03 10.65
N ASP A 172 4.25 -12.99 11.68
CA ASP A 172 3.11 -12.07 11.73
C ASP A 172 3.53 -10.60 11.65
N ASP A 173 4.59 -10.22 12.37
CA ASP A 173 5.13 -8.86 12.33
C ASP A 173 5.77 -8.52 10.98
N GLU A 174 6.43 -9.48 10.32
CA GLU A 174 7.05 -9.30 9.02
C GLU A 174 6.01 -9.07 7.92
N HIS A 175 4.93 -9.86 7.89
CA HIS A 175 3.89 -9.65 6.89
C HIS A 175 3.15 -8.33 7.11
N LYS A 176 2.94 -7.92 8.37
CA LYS A 176 2.30 -6.64 8.71
C LYS A 176 3.17 -5.47 8.28
N GLU A 177 4.47 -5.57 8.53
CA GLU A 177 5.44 -4.58 8.10
C GLU A 177 5.47 -4.42 6.57
N LEU A 178 5.44 -5.53 5.81
CA LEU A 178 5.34 -5.46 4.34
C LEU A 178 4.02 -4.84 3.87
N GLN A 179 2.90 -5.15 4.53
CA GLN A 179 1.61 -4.52 4.20
C GLN A 179 1.62 -3.01 4.51
N ALA A 180 2.19 -2.60 5.63
CA ALA A 180 2.33 -1.18 6.00
C ALA A 180 3.17 -0.43 4.95
N ARG A 181 4.33 -0.97 4.59
CA ARG A 181 5.18 -0.42 3.53
C ARG A 181 4.47 -0.33 2.18
N ALA A 182 3.65 -1.33 1.85
CA ALA A 182 2.88 -1.33 0.61
C ALA A 182 1.78 -0.26 0.61
N ALA A 183 1.12 -0.03 1.75
CA ALA A 183 0.18 1.08 1.90
C ALA A 183 0.88 2.45 1.82
N ASP A 184 2.08 2.57 2.40
CA ASP A 184 2.88 3.80 2.36
C ASP A 184 3.44 4.13 0.97
N ALA A 185 3.63 3.11 0.11
CA ALA A 185 4.07 3.29 -1.27
C ALA A 185 2.97 3.81 -2.22
N LEU A 186 1.71 3.88 -1.77
CA LEU A 186 0.60 4.42 -2.58
C LEU A 186 0.64 5.95 -2.65
N PRO A 187 0.13 6.55 -3.75
CA PRO A 187 -0.10 7.99 -3.83
C PRO A 187 -0.91 8.53 -2.65
N GLU A 188 -0.58 9.73 -2.18
CA GLU A 188 -1.10 10.32 -0.92
C GLU A 188 -2.62 10.24 -0.79
N ALA A 189 -3.36 10.65 -1.83
CA ALA A 189 -4.82 10.64 -1.83
C ALA A 189 -5.40 9.22 -1.68
N HIS A 190 -4.81 8.25 -2.37
CA HIS A 190 -5.25 6.87 -2.34
C HIS A 190 -4.86 6.18 -1.03
N ARG A 191 -3.65 6.43 -0.52
CA ARG A 191 -3.22 6.01 0.82
C ARG A 191 -4.15 6.52 1.90
N ALA A 192 -4.49 7.81 1.88
CA ALA A 192 -5.42 8.41 2.83
C ALA A 192 -6.81 7.74 2.79
N ALA A 193 -7.32 7.44 1.59
CA ALA A 193 -8.58 6.72 1.43
C ALA A 193 -8.53 5.29 1.96
N LEU A 194 -7.44 4.55 1.66
CA LEU A 194 -7.23 3.20 2.17
C LEU A 194 -7.20 3.18 3.70
N LEU A 195 -6.46 4.10 4.33
CA LEU A 195 -6.37 4.21 5.79
C LEU A 195 -7.68 4.67 6.43
N ARG A 196 -8.56 5.37 5.70
CA ARG A 196 -9.91 5.66 6.19
C ARG A 196 -10.82 4.43 6.24
N LEU A 197 -10.50 3.34 5.53
CA LEU A 197 -11.26 2.10 5.63
C LEU A 197 -11.05 1.38 6.96
N SER A 198 -9.94 1.64 7.66
CA SER A 198 -9.66 1.02 8.96
C SER A 198 -10.23 1.81 10.15
N THR A 199 -10.80 3.00 9.93
CA THR A 199 -11.47 3.73 11.01
C THR A 199 -12.83 3.09 11.27
N HIS A 200 -12.96 2.44 12.42
CA HIS A 200 -14.28 2.04 12.93
C HIS A 200 -15.09 3.32 13.18
N VAL A 201 -16.20 3.49 12.44
CA VAL A 201 -17.24 4.41 12.85
C VAL A 201 -17.87 3.78 14.10
N GLU A 202 -17.66 4.38 15.27
CA GLU A 202 -18.43 4.09 16.48
C GLU A 202 -19.91 4.34 16.17
N THR A 203 -20.62 3.31 15.75
CA THR A 203 -22.08 3.32 15.75
C THR A 203 -22.53 3.30 17.22
N ASN A 204 -22.76 4.49 17.79
CA ASN A 204 -23.47 4.74 19.05
C ASN A 204 -23.28 3.70 20.18
N LEU A 205 -22.34 4.00 21.08
CA LEU A 205 -22.38 3.72 22.52
C LEU A 205 -23.15 2.46 22.97
N LEU A 206 -22.52 1.29 22.84
CA LEU A 206 -22.58 0.29 23.90
C LEU A 206 -21.13 -0.14 24.19
N PRO A 207 -20.61 0.09 25.41
CA PRO A 207 -19.27 -0.36 25.75
C PRO A 207 -19.21 -1.88 25.63
N CYS A 208 -18.17 -2.37 24.95
CA CYS A 208 -17.79 -3.78 24.95
C CYS A 208 -17.77 -4.26 26.42
N PRO A 209 -18.52 -5.31 26.79
CA PRO A 209 -18.42 -5.85 28.14
C PRO A 209 -17.03 -6.47 28.29
N LEU A 210 -16.22 -5.90 29.20
CA LEU A 210 -15.12 -6.63 29.80
C LEU A 210 -15.75 -7.76 30.64
N PHE A 211 -15.14 -8.95 30.53
CA PHE A 211 -15.47 -10.23 31.18
C PHE A 211 -16.23 -10.16 32.51
#